data_AF-A0A7C2RG99-F1
#
_entry.id   AF-A0A7C2RG99-F1
#
_cell.length_a   1.000
_cell.length_b   1.000
_cell.length_c   1.000
_cell.angle_alpha   90.00
_cell.angle_beta   90.00
_cell.angle_gamma   90.00
#
_symmetry.space_group_name_H-M   'P 1'
#
loop_
_entity.id
_entity.type
_entity.pdbx_description
1 polymer ?
#
loop_
_entity_poly.entity_id
_entity_poly.type
_entity_poly.pdbx_seq_one_letter_code
_entity_poly.pdbx_strand_id
1 'polypeptide(L)'
;MSVFEGFKFRKVSSLVHDLDPRVKFFFVLVLFVMALLFTNIFALLVLFMVPLPFVFVAKVNRQWLRSLRGALLLAIFIFATNFIFGFLYPTSFPQINPPVDTGYEYLVLLERSIS
;
A
#
# COMPACT_ATOMS: atom_id res chain seq x y z
N MET A 1 -18.94 6.68 -13.45
CA MET A 1 -19.03 7.63 -12.31
C MET A 1 -18.01 8.74 -12.55
N SER A 2 -18.36 9.99 -12.25
CA SER A 2 -17.41 11.10 -12.26
C SER A 2 -16.30 10.82 -11.23
N VAL A 3 -15.03 10.86 -11.66
CA VAL A 3 -13.83 10.71 -10.81
C VAL A 3 -13.85 11.72 -9.65
N PHE A 4 -14.55 12.85 -9.83
CA PHE A 4 -14.60 13.96 -8.90
C PHE A 4 -15.60 13.79 -7.74
N GLU A 5 -16.46 12.77 -7.76
CA GLU A 5 -17.40 12.54 -6.64
C GLU A 5 -16.71 12.17 -5.32
N GLY A 6 -15.47 11.68 -5.35
CA GLY A 6 -14.69 11.36 -4.15
C GLY A 6 -14.25 12.58 -3.35
N PHE A 7 -14.12 13.75 -3.99
CA PHE A 7 -13.74 15.02 -3.36
C PHE A 7 -14.96 15.80 -2.83
N LYS A 8 -16.17 15.31 -3.07
CA LYS A 8 -17.39 15.99 -2.61
C LYS A 8 -17.60 15.73 -1.13
N PHE A 9 -17.29 16.73 -0.30
CA PHE A 9 -17.60 16.70 1.12
C PHE A 9 -19.11 16.51 1.33
N ARG A 10 -19.47 15.50 2.12
CA ARG A 10 -20.86 15.22 2.48
C ARG A 10 -20.97 15.11 3.99
N LYS A 11 -21.97 15.77 4.57
CA LYS A 11 -22.24 15.69 6.00
C LYS A 11 -22.94 14.36 6.28
N VAL A 12 -22.24 13.44 6.91
CA VAL A 12 -22.76 12.19 7.46
C VAL A 12 -22.48 12.25 8.95
N SER A 13 -23.51 12.06 9.78
CA SER A 13 -23.36 11.97 11.24
C SER A 13 -23.28 10.51 11.67
N SER A 14 -22.30 10.19 12.52
CA SER A 14 -22.17 8.92 13.22
C SER A 14 -21.26 9.12 14.43
N LEU A 15 -21.29 8.18 15.39
CA LEU A 15 -20.45 8.23 16.59
C LEU A 15 -18.98 8.46 16.25
N VAL A 16 -18.49 7.86 15.16
CA VAL A 16 -17.11 8.03 14.70
C VAL A 16 -16.90 9.40 14.06
N HIS A 17 -17.89 10.01 13.41
CA HIS A 17 -17.76 11.37 12.85
C HIS A 17 -17.74 12.44 13.95
N ASP A 18 -18.33 12.18 15.11
CA ASP A 18 -18.43 13.15 16.20
C ASP A 18 -17.17 13.21 17.10
N LEU A 19 -16.28 12.21 17.02
CA LEU A 19 -15.00 12.22 17.73
C LEU A 19 -14.07 13.36 17.26
N ASP A 20 -13.12 13.74 18.13
CA ASP A 20 -12.13 14.78 17.81
C ASP A 20 -11.32 14.47 16.54
N PRO A 21 -11.23 15.41 15.57
CA PRO A 21 -10.52 15.19 14.32
C PRO A 21 -9.04 14.83 14.49
N ARG A 22 -8.39 15.38 15.53
CA ARG A 22 -6.96 15.16 15.82
C ARG A 22 -6.66 13.70 16.17
N VAL A 23 -7.54 13.08 16.95
CA VAL A 23 -7.38 11.69 17.38
C VAL A 23 -7.57 10.74 16.20
N LYS A 24 -8.54 11.01 15.32
CA LYS A 24 -8.74 10.20 14.10
C LYS A 24 -7.52 10.26 13.18
N PHE A 25 -6.96 11.45 12.99
CA PHE A 25 -5.76 11.61 12.18
C PHE A 25 -4.59 10.83 12.78
N PHE A 26 -4.38 10.96 14.09
CA PHE A 26 -3.32 10.22 14.78
C PHE A 26 -3.50 8.70 14.67
N PHE A 27 -4.73 8.20 14.85
CA PHE A 27 -5.04 6.78 14.68
C PHE A 27 -4.67 6.25 13.29
N VAL A 28 -5.09 6.96 12.22
CA VAL A 28 -4.76 6.55 10.86
C VAL A 28 -3.26 6.64 10.58
N LEU A 29 -2.59 7.66 11.11
CA LEU A 29 -1.13 7.82 10.98
C LEU A 29 -0.38 6.65 11.63
N VAL A 30 -0.77 6.25 12.83
CA VAL A 30 -0.15 5.11 13.53
C VAL A 30 -0.39 3.81 12.77
N LEU A 31 -1.61 3.56 12.29
CA LEU A 31 -1.90 2.39 11.46
C LEU A 31 -1.06 2.38 10.17
N PHE A 32 -0.90 3.53 9.52
CA PHE A 32 -0.09 3.65 8.31
C PHE A 32 1.39 3.34 8.59
N VAL A 33 1.97 3.92 9.66
CA VAL A 33 3.36 3.62 10.05
C VAL A 33 3.52 2.14 10.38
N MET A 34 2.59 1.54 11.13
CA MET A 34 2.64 0.10 11.41
C MET A 34 2.56 -0.75 10.14
N ALA A 35 1.74 -0.37 9.17
CA ALA A 35 1.63 -1.09 7.90
C ALA A 35 2.92 -1.07 7.08
N LEU A 36 3.76 -0.03 7.23
CA LEU A 36 5.07 0.05 6.59
C LEU A 36 6.15 -0.77 7.32
N LEU A 37 6.04 -0.90 8.65
CA LEU A 37 7.04 -1.59 9.47
C LEU A 37 6.89 -3.12 9.43
N PHE A 38 5.67 -3.64 9.23
CA PHE A 38 5.43 -5.08 9.20
C PHE A 38 5.53 -5.66 7.79
N THR A 39 6.31 -6.73 7.64
CA THR A 39 6.37 -7.54 6.41
C THR A 39 5.63 -8.88 6.53
N ASN A 40 5.24 -9.26 7.74
CA ASN A 40 4.54 -10.51 8.00
C ASN A 40 3.05 -10.40 7.63
N ILE A 41 2.58 -11.29 6.75
CA ILE A 41 1.20 -11.28 6.26
C ILE A 41 0.14 -11.41 7.35
N PHE A 42 0.40 -12.17 8.42
CA PHE A 42 -0.53 -12.31 9.53
C PHE A 42 -0.64 -11.02 10.34
N ALA A 43 0.48 -10.33 10.59
CA ALA A 43 0.48 -9.04 11.26
C ALA A 43 -0.27 -7.98 10.44
N LEU A 44 -0.03 -7.94 9.13
CA LEU A 44 -0.74 -7.07 8.19
C LEU A 44 -2.25 -7.36 8.14
N LEU A 45 -2.66 -8.63 8.17
CA LEU A 45 -4.07 -9.02 8.22
C LEU A 45 -4.75 -8.54 9.50
N VAL A 46 -4.11 -8.74 10.66
CA VAL A 46 -4.64 -8.25 11.94
C VAL A 46 -4.76 -6.72 11.91
N LEU A 47 -3.73 -6.03 11.42
CA LEU A 47 -3.73 -4.58 11.29
C LEU A 47 -4.84 -4.08 10.36
N PHE A 48 -5.10 -4.81 9.26
CA PHE A 48 -6.18 -4.52 8.34
C PHE A 48 -7.56 -4.75 8.99
N MET A 49 -7.71 -5.68 9.93
CA MET A 49 -8.96 -5.91 10.65
C MET A 49 -9.32 -4.79 11.65
N VAL A 50 -8.33 -4.12 12.24
CA VAL A 50 -8.54 -3.05 13.23
C VAL A 50 -9.48 -1.92 12.75
N PRO A 51 -9.35 -1.37 11.52
CA PRO A 51 -10.25 -0.33 11.03
C PRO A 51 -11.65 -0.82 10.61
N LEU A 52 -11.87 -2.11 10.34
CA LEU A 52 -13.20 -2.62 9.91
C LEU A 52 -14.35 -2.24 10.87
N PRO A 53 -14.27 -2.47 12.20
CA PRO A 53 -15.35 -2.10 13.10
C PRO A 53 -15.68 -0.60 13.04
N PHE A 54 -14.67 0.27 12.88
CA PHE A 54 -14.91 1.71 12.75
C PHE A 54 -15.63 2.06 11.46
N VAL A 55 -15.29 1.41 10.34
CA VAL A 55 -15.97 1.60 9.05
C VAL A 55 -17.46 1.22 9.15
N PHE A 56 -17.75 0.09 9.81
CA PHE A 56 -19.13 -0.37 10.03
C PHE A 56 -19.93 0.57 10.93
N VAL A 57 -19.38 0.95 12.09
CA VAL A 57 -20.02 1.90 13.02
C VAL A 57 -20.22 3.26 12.35
N ALA A 58 -19.28 3.69 11.52
CA ALA A 58 -19.38 4.94 10.79
C ALA A 58 -20.41 4.92 9.65
N LYS A 59 -20.93 3.74 9.27
CA LYS A 59 -21.87 3.54 8.14
C LYS A 59 -21.31 4.02 6.80
N VAL A 60 -20.00 3.92 6.59
CA VAL A 60 -19.29 4.37 5.36
C VAL A 60 -18.83 3.22 4.47
N ASN A 61 -19.41 2.02 4.62
CA ASN A 61 -18.99 0.80 3.93
C ASN A 61 -18.94 0.96 2.41
N ARG A 62 -19.95 1.61 1.80
CA ARG A 62 -20.04 1.78 0.35
C ARG A 62 -18.90 2.67 -0.18
N GLN A 63 -18.56 3.70 0.58
CA GLN A 63 -17.50 4.65 0.26
C GLN A 63 -16.13 3.99 0.43
N TRP A 64 -15.96 3.20 1.50
CA TRP A 64 -14.76 2.43 1.74
C TRP A 64 -14.53 1.36 0.66
N LEU A 65 -15.57 0.64 0.23
CA LEU A 65 -15.47 -0.25 -0.94
C LEU A 65 -15.15 0.51 -2.23
N ARG A 66 -15.68 1.72 -2.40
CA ARG A 66 -15.39 2.56 -3.58
C ARG A 66 -13.91 3.00 -3.59
N SER A 67 -13.33 3.35 -2.45
CA SER A 67 -11.90 3.70 -2.36
C SER A 67 -11.00 2.47 -2.57
N LEU A 68 -11.37 1.31 -2.01
CA LEU A 68 -10.65 0.05 -2.24
C LEU A 68 -10.62 -0.35 -3.72
N ARG A 69 -11.73 -0.17 -4.45
CA ARG A 69 -11.76 -0.41 -5.90
C ARG A 69 -10.80 0.50 -6.68
N GLY A 70 -10.62 1.75 -6.23
CA GLY A 70 -9.63 2.66 -6.81
C GLY A 70 -8.19 2.18 -6.53
N ALA A 71 -7.91 1.75 -5.31
CA ALA A 71 -6.61 1.20 -4.94
C ALA A 71 -6.28 -0.12 -5.64
N LEU A 72 -7.30 -0.93 -5.96
CA LEU A 72 -7.14 -2.21 -6.64
C LEU A 72 -6.50 -2.08 -8.03
N LEU A 73 -6.74 -0.99 -8.74
CA LEU A 73 -6.05 -0.72 -10.01
C LEU A 73 -4.54 -0.61 -9.79
N LEU A 74 -4.11 0.17 -8.80
CA LEU A 74 -2.69 0.30 -8.47
C LEU A 74 -2.11 -1.01 -7.95
N ALA A 75 -2.85 -1.75 -7.13
CA ALA A 75 -2.41 -3.05 -6.63
C ALA A 75 -2.17 -4.05 -7.77
N ILE A 76 -3.08 -4.13 -8.74
CA ILE A 76 -2.92 -4.96 -9.94
C ILE A 76 -1.70 -4.52 -10.74
N PHE A 77 -1.52 -3.21 -10.95
CA PHE A 77 -0.36 -2.70 -11.67
C PHE A 77 0.95 -3.09 -11.00
N ILE A 78 1.08 -2.84 -9.69
CA ILE A 78 2.28 -3.19 -8.91
C ILE A 78 2.51 -4.69 -8.95
N PHE A 79 1.47 -5.51 -8.75
CA PHE A 79 1.59 -6.96 -8.79
C PHE A 79 2.00 -7.45 -10.18
N ALA A 80 1.40 -6.94 -11.25
CA ALA A 80 1.73 -7.31 -12.62
C ALA A 80 3.18 -6.96 -12.96
N THR A 81 3.64 -5.76 -12.58
CA THR A 81 5.04 -5.36 -12.77
C THR A 81 5.98 -6.25 -11.95
N ASN A 82 5.70 -6.50 -10.68
CA ASN A 82 6.53 -7.41 -9.86
C ASN A 82 6.52 -8.84 -10.39
N PHE A 83 5.40 -9.32 -10.91
CA PHE A 83 5.30 -10.66 -11.49
C PHE A 83 6.07 -10.76 -12.82
N ILE A 84 5.91 -9.79 -13.72
CA ILE A 84 6.61 -9.81 -15.01
C ILE A 84 8.12 -9.66 -14.80
N PHE A 85 8.56 -8.61 -14.11
CA PHE A 85 10.00 -8.33 -14.00
C PHE A 85 10.67 -9.10 -12.87
N GLY A 86 9.98 -9.36 -11.76
CA GLY A 86 10.56 -10.09 -10.63
C GLY A 86 10.52 -11.62 -10.81
N PHE A 87 9.48 -12.16 -11.44
CA PHE A 87 9.30 -13.61 -11.57
C PHE A 87 9.60 -14.14 -12.98
N LEU A 88 9.12 -13.50 -14.06
CA LEU A 88 9.34 -13.99 -15.43
C LEU A 88 10.69 -13.61 -16.04
N TYR A 89 11.21 -12.43 -15.68
CA TYR A 89 12.52 -11.94 -16.12
C TYR A 89 13.43 -11.68 -14.93
N PRO A 90 13.80 -12.68 -14.13
CA PRO A 90 14.73 -12.46 -13.03
C PRO A 90 16.04 -11.94 -13.62
N THR A 91 16.29 -10.64 -13.48
CA THR A 91 17.56 -9.98 -13.84
C THR A 91 18.65 -10.30 -12.82
N SER A 92 18.60 -11.50 -12.24
CA SER A 92 19.62 -12.05 -11.38
C SER A 92 20.77 -12.51 -12.26
N PHE A 93 21.78 -11.65 -12.41
CA PHE A 93 23.10 -12.13 -12.75
C PHE A 93 23.49 -13.16 -11.66
N PRO A 94 24.05 -14.34 -12.00
CA PRO A 94 24.29 -15.43 -11.03
C PRO A 94 25.13 -15.11 -9.79
N GLN A 95 25.64 -13.88 -9.67
CA GLN A 95 26.52 -13.38 -8.60
C GLN A 95 26.01 -12.08 -7.95
N ILE A 96 24.85 -11.56 -8.36
CA ILE A 96 24.29 -10.30 -7.85
C ILE A 96 22.86 -10.57 -7.39
N ASN A 97 22.65 -10.56 -6.08
CA ASN A 97 21.33 -10.59 -5.49
C ASN A 97 20.85 -9.13 -5.36
N PRO A 98 19.85 -8.69 -6.13
CA PRO A 98 19.30 -7.36 -5.95
C PRO A 98 18.64 -7.21 -4.56
N PRO A 99 18.59 -6.00 -4.00
CA PRO A 99 19.01 -4.73 -4.60
C PRO A 99 20.54 -4.52 -4.61
N VAL A 100 21.01 -3.85 -5.66
CA VAL A 100 22.44 -3.49 -5.85
C VAL A 100 22.72 -2.29 -4.97
N ASP A 101 23.26 -2.52 -3.79
CA ASP A 101 23.39 -1.50 -2.75
C ASP A 101 24.85 -1.04 -2.58
N THR A 102 25.81 -1.77 -3.15
CA THR A 102 27.24 -1.51 -2.96
C THR A 102 27.93 -1.05 -4.25
N GLY A 103 28.83 -0.06 -4.16
CA GLY A 103 29.61 0.43 -5.31
C GLY A 103 30.40 -0.65 -6.06
N TYR A 104 30.83 -1.70 -5.37
CA TYR A 104 31.47 -2.88 -5.96
C TYR A 104 30.55 -3.64 -6.93
N GLU A 105 29.28 -3.81 -6.58
CA GLU A 105 28.30 -4.52 -7.41
C GLU A 105 28.01 -3.75 -8.71
N TYR A 106 27.98 -2.41 -8.64
CA TYR A 106 27.89 -1.56 -9.83
C TYR A 106 29.13 -1.67 -10.74
N LEU A 107 30.33 -1.77 -10.18
CA LEU A 107 31.56 -1.96 -10.96
C LEU A 107 31.56 -3.31 -11.68
N VAL A 108 31.13 -4.39 -11.02
CA VAL A 108 30.99 -5.72 -11.62
C VAL A 108 29.97 -5.72 -12.77
N LEU A 109 28.87 -4.98 -12.65
CA LEU A 109 27.90 -4.80 -13.74
C LEU A 109 28.50 -4.05 -14.93
N LEU A 110 29.25 -2.99 -14.66
CA LEU A 110 29.86 -2.15 -15.69
C LEU A 110 30.91 -2.94 -16.47
N GLU A 111 31.77 -3.69 -15.79
CA GLU A 111 32.78 -4.58 -16.40
C GLU A 111 32.13 -5.61 -17.34
N ARG A 112 31.05 -6.27 -16.90
CA ARG A 112 30.32 -7.25 -17.71
C ARG A 112 29.49 -6.65 -18.84
N SER A 113 29.17 -5.35 -18.80
CA SER A 113 28.45 -4.67 -19.88
C SER A 113 29.35 -4.26 -21.05
N ILE A 114 30.66 -4.18 -20.80
CA ILE A 114 31.68 -3.79 -21.78
C ILE A 114 32.25 -5.04 -22.51
N SER A 115 32.20 -6.21 -21.87
CA SER A 115 32.56 -7.52 -22.46
C SER A 115 31.43 -8.12 -23.29
#